data_AF-A0AAC9NHZ6-F1
#
_entry.id   AF-A0AAC9NHZ6-F1
#
_cell.length_a   1.000
_cell.length_b   1.000
_cell.length_c   1.000
_cell.angle_alpha   90.00
_cell.angle_beta   90.00
_cell.angle_gamma   90.00
#
_symmetry.space_group_name_H-M   'P 1'
#
loop_
_entity.id
_entity.type
_entity.pdbx_description
1 polymer ?
#
loop_
_entity_poly.entity_id
_entity_poly.type
_entity_poly.pdbx_seq_one_letter_code
_entity_poly.pdbx_strand_id
1 'polypeptide(L)'
;MGHITETKLLLTAVFGALLLHGIVSHAEETYLQVNGASIHSKSGYNGFNPGLGIEREVSDNWNIAAGWYYNSDYRGSAYSYGRYSYYRQDGWDLGIAIGGATGYNKWAVMPIAFPEFCYEWLCAMALPQVESTGASIIAIHARIPL
;
A
#
# COMPACT_ATOMS: atom_id res chain seq x y z
N MET A 1 28.31 25.76 -38.48
CA MET A 1 29.12 25.44 -37.30
C MET A 1 28.73 26.43 -36.21
N GLY A 2 28.02 26.15 -35.12
CA GLY A 2 27.55 24.92 -34.49
C GLY A 2 27.28 25.28 -33.02
N HIS A 3 26.14 25.93 -32.75
CA HIS A 3 25.68 26.38 -31.43
C HIS A 3 25.28 25.17 -30.55
N ILE A 4 26.22 24.54 -29.86
CA ILE A 4 25.96 23.39 -28.95
C ILE A 4 26.75 23.56 -27.65
N THR A 5 26.51 24.65 -26.90
CA THR A 5 27.26 24.88 -25.65
C THR A 5 26.43 25.21 -24.41
N GLU A 6 25.11 25.44 -24.50
CA GLU A 6 24.37 25.99 -23.34
C GLU A 6 23.28 25.07 -22.77
N THR A 7 22.77 24.10 -23.53
CA THR A 7 21.60 23.30 -23.10
C THR A 7 21.93 22.19 -22.08
N LYS A 8 23.20 21.81 -21.94
CA LYS A 8 23.61 20.69 -21.04
C LYS A 8 23.86 21.11 -19.59
N LEU A 9 24.13 22.39 -19.33
CA LEU A 9 24.41 22.88 -17.97
C LEU A 9 23.14 23.06 -17.12
N LEU A 10 21.99 23.29 -17.77
CA LEU A 10 20.70 23.52 -17.11
C LEU A 10 20.05 22.23 -16.58
N LEU A 11 20.30 21.06 -17.20
CA LEU A 11 19.71 19.80 -16.73
C LEU A 11 20.35 19.26 -15.44
N THR A 12 21.63 19.54 -15.19
CA THR A 12 22.32 19.08 -13.98
C THR A 12 21.90 19.87 -12.73
N ALA A 13 21.52 21.14 -12.89
CA ALA A 13 21.07 21.99 -11.78
C ALA A 13 19.66 21.62 -11.27
N VAL A 14 18.76 21.13 -12.15
CA VAL A 14 17.41 20.72 -11.75
C VAL A 14 17.42 19.40 -10.98
N PHE A 15 18.33 18.47 -11.30
CA PHE A 15 18.50 17.23 -10.54
C PHE A 15 19.21 17.44 -9.19
N GLY A 16 20.06 18.47 -9.05
CA GLY A 16 20.71 18.81 -7.79
C GLY A 16 19.79 19.49 -6.77
N ALA A 17 18.85 20.34 -7.22
CA ALA A 17 17.94 21.07 -6.34
C ALA A 17 16.81 20.21 -5.74
N LEU A 18 16.49 19.08 -6.37
CA LEU A 18 15.52 18.09 -5.85
C LEU A 18 16.10 17.19 -4.74
N LEU A 19 17.42 17.16 -4.57
CA LEU A 19 18.10 16.35 -3.53
C LEU A 19 18.28 17.07 -2.20
N LEU A 20 17.86 18.34 -2.09
CA LEU A 20 18.04 19.18 -0.90
C LEU A 20 16.73 19.62 -0.23
N HIS A 21 15.57 19.14 -0.70
CA HIS A 21 14.29 19.41 -0.06
C HIS A 21 13.99 18.35 1.00
N GLY A 22 14.41 18.64 2.23
CA GLY A 22 13.71 18.16 3.42
C GLY A 22 14.27 16.88 4.04
N ILE A 23 15.46 16.96 4.63
CA ILE A 23 15.81 16.11 5.77
C ILE A 23 15.07 16.68 6.99
N VAL A 24 13.73 16.64 6.96
CA VAL A 24 12.96 16.73 8.20
C VAL A 24 12.97 15.31 8.73
N SER A 25 13.73 15.09 9.81
CA SER A 25 13.74 13.82 10.52
C SER A 25 12.38 13.63 11.18
N HIS A 26 11.38 13.24 10.40
CA HIS A 26 10.14 12.70 10.96
C HIS A 26 10.49 11.39 11.66
N ALA A 27 10.01 11.23 12.88
CA ALA A 27 10.11 9.95 13.56
C ALA A 27 9.30 8.94 12.75
N GLU A 28 9.99 8.09 11.99
CA GLU A 28 9.34 7.08 11.16
C GLU A 28 8.68 6.04 12.06
N GLU A 29 7.36 6.14 12.22
CA GLU A 29 6.59 5.14 12.94
C GLU A 29 6.58 3.82 12.14
N THR A 30 6.76 2.72 12.86
CA THR A 30 6.66 1.38 12.30
C THR A 30 5.48 0.67 12.95
N TYR A 31 4.72 -0.04 12.15
CA TYR A 31 3.56 -0.79 12.62
C TYR A 31 3.66 -2.27 12.21
N LEU A 32 3.16 -3.14 13.08
CA LEU A 32 2.82 -4.50 12.73
C LEU A 32 1.41 -4.51 12.13
N GLN A 33 1.29 -5.05 10.91
CA GLN A 33 0.00 -5.37 10.32
C GLN A 33 -0.40 -6.80 10.68
N VAL A 34 -1.64 -6.97 11.15
CA VAL A 34 -2.24 -8.28 11.40
C VAL A 34 -3.48 -8.42 10.52
N ASN A 35 -3.38 -9.28 9.51
CA ASN A 35 -4.48 -9.54 8.57
C ASN A 35 -5.50 -10.49 9.21
N GLY A 36 -6.79 -10.13 9.15
CA GLY A 36 -7.83 -10.82 9.91
C GLY A 36 -8.85 -11.51 9.02
N ALA A 37 -9.78 -10.73 8.48
CA ALA A 37 -10.98 -11.27 7.85
C ALA A 37 -11.38 -10.46 6.61
N SER A 38 -12.18 -11.07 5.75
CA SER A 38 -12.80 -10.40 4.62
C SER A 38 -14.21 -10.90 4.32
N ILE A 39 -14.95 -10.05 3.64
CA ILE A 39 -16.29 -10.31 3.12
C ILE A 39 -16.23 -10.16 1.60
N HIS A 40 -16.75 -11.15 0.88
CA HIS A 40 -16.74 -11.21 -0.58
C HIS A 40 -18.12 -10.97 -1.15
N SER A 41 -18.19 -10.33 -2.32
CA SER A 41 -19.44 -10.17 -3.06
C SER A 41 -19.98 -11.47 -3.69
N LYS A 42 -19.22 -12.56 -3.63
CA LYS A 42 -19.58 -13.90 -4.14
C LYS A 42 -19.17 -14.97 -3.12
N SER A 43 -19.87 -16.10 -3.13
CA SER A 43 -19.53 -17.25 -2.28
C SER A 43 -18.32 -18.04 -2.81
N GLY A 44 -17.77 -18.93 -1.97
CA GLY A 44 -16.68 -19.84 -2.34
C GLY A 44 -15.27 -19.34 -1.99
N TYR A 45 -15.15 -18.13 -1.48
CA TYR A 45 -13.88 -17.53 -1.08
C TYR A 45 -13.59 -17.70 0.41
N ASN A 46 -12.30 -17.70 0.75
CA ASN A 46 -11.84 -17.72 2.12
C ASN A 46 -12.00 -16.34 2.80
N GLY A 47 -12.97 -16.24 3.73
CA GLY A 47 -13.23 -15.04 4.52
C GLY A 47 -12.31 -14.83 5.72
N PHE A 48 -11.39 -15.77 6.01
CA PHE A 48 -10.41 -15.63 7.09
C PHE A 48 -9.01 -15.58 6.49
N ASN A 49 -8.37 -14.41 6.53
CA ASN A 49 -7.12 -14.16 5.81
C ASN A 49 -5.96 -13.89 6.76
N PRO A 50 -5.57 -14.87 7.60
CA PRO A 50 -4.52 -14.66 8.59
C PRO A 50 -3.20 -14.32 7.91
N GLY A 51 -2.48 -13.37 8.49
CA GLY A 51 -1.22 -12.91 7.95
C GLY A 51 -0.59 -11.84 8.81
N LEU A 52 0.67 -11.55 8.51
CA LEU A 52 1.46 -10.54 9.20
C LEU A 52 2.23 -9.72 8.17
N GLY A 53 2.43 -8.44 8.47
CA GLY A 53 3.25 -7.54 7.67
C GLY A 53 3.86 -6.43 8.52
N ILE A 54 4.76 -5.68 7.90
CA ILE A 54 5.33 -4.46 8.48
C ILE A 54 4.90 -3.29 7.60
N GLU A 55 4.44 -2.22 8.24
CA GLU A 55 4.22 -0.92 7.64
C GLU A 55 5.19 0.08 8.25
N ARG A 56 5.72 0.98 7.42
CA ARG A 56 6.61 2.05 7.86
C ARG A 56 6.14 3.37 7.26
N GLU A 57 6.04 4.38 8.10
CA GLU A 57 5.89 5.76 7.64
C GLU A 57 7.21 6.24 7.02
N VAL A 58 7.15 6.73 5.79
CA VAL A 58 8.32 7.27 5.06
C VAL A 58 8.23 8.79 4.88
N SER A 59 7.03 9.36 5.07
CA SER A 59 6.77 10.79 5.19
C SER A 59 5.39 11.01 5.82
N ASP A 60 5.04 12.26 6.14
CA ASP A 60 3.76 12.64 6.80
C ASP A 60 2.48 12.05 6.19
N ASN A 61 2.51 11.75 4.88
CA ASN A 61 1.37 11.24 4.15
C ASN A 61 1.65 9.92 3.45
N TRP A 62 2.86 9.35 3.57
CA TRP A 62 3.24 8.14 2.86
C TRP A 62 3.65 7.03 3.80
N ASN A 63 3.07 5.86 3.58
CA ASN A 63 3.47 4.62 4.20
C ASN A 63 3.86 3.61 3.11
N ILE A 64 4.81 2.73 3.43
CA ILE A 64 5.09 1.53 2.64
C ILE A 64 4.83 0.31 3.51
N ALA A 65 4.27 -0.74 2.92
CA ALA A 65 4.00 -1.98 3.62
C ALA A 65 4.45 -3.19 2.80
N ALA A 66 4.83 -4.25 3.52
CA ALA A 66 5.08 -5.56 2.94
C ALA A 66 4.78 -6.66 3.96
N GLY A 67 4.33 -7.82 3.48
CA GLY A 67 3.99 -8.92 4.37
C GLY A 67 3.54 -10.17 3.64
N TRP A 68 2.92 -11.06 4.40
CA TRP A 68 2.35 -12.31 3.91
C TRP A 68 0.99 -12.58 4.53
N TYR A 69 0.08 -13.19 3.77
CA TYR A 69 -1.22 -13.63 4.26
C TYR A 69 -1.73 -14.86 3.51
N TYR A 70 -2.71 -15.54 4.09
CA TYR A 70 -3.46 -16.60 3.43
C TYR A 70 -4.68 -16.02 2.70
N ASN A 71 -4.64 -16.02 1.37
CA ASN A 71 -5.56 -15.25 0.54
C ASN A 71 -6.95 -15.89 0.37
N SER A 72 -7.82 -15.17 -0.33
CA SER A 72 -9.19 -15.57 -0.66
C SER A 72 -9.30 -16.85 -1.49
N ASP A 73 -8.22 -17.22 -2.19
CA ASP A 73 -8.10 -18.42 -3.03
C ASP A 73 -7.43 -19.59 -2.28
N TYR A 74 -7.33 -19.52 -0.95
CA TYR A 74 -6.74 -20.54 -0.10
C TYR A 74 -5.24 -20.77 -0.38
N ARG A 75 -4.49 -19.69 -0.60
CA ARG A 75 -3.05 -19.74 -0.91
C ARG A 75 -2.24 -18.73 -0.13
N GLY A 76 -1.02 -19.11 0.22
CA GLY A 76 -0.04 -18.18 0.76
C GLY A 76 0.34 -17.12 -0.26
N SER A 77 0.29 -15.86 0.15
CA SER A 77 0.50 -14.70 -0.72
C SER A 77 1.41 -13.69 -0.03
N ALA A 78 2.46 -13.28 -0.72
CA ALA A 78 3.23 -12.11 -0.33
C ALA A 78 2.59 -10.87 -0.94
N TYR A 79 2.70 -9.73 -0.25
CA TYR A 79 2.23 -8.45 -0.75
C TYR A 79 3.24 -7.35 -0.47
N SER A 80 3.17 -6.29 -1.26
CA SER A 80 3.73 -4.99 -0.92
C SER A 80 2.92 -3.87 -1.58
N TYR A 81 2.83 -2.73 -0.90
CA TYR A 81 2.16 -1.54 -1.43
C TYR A 81 2.75 -0.25 -0.85
N GLY A 82 2.53 0.85 -1.55
CA GLY A 82 2.65 2.20 -1.01
C GLY A 82 1.25 2.79 -0.78
N ARG A 83 1.07 3.55 0.30
CA ARG A 83 -0.19 4.16 0.68
C ARG A 83 -0.03 5.66 0.91
N TYR A 84 -0.92 6.43 0.34
CA TYR A 84 -1.01 7.88 0.55
C TYR A 84 -2.21 8.23 1.42
N SER A 85 -1.96 8.83 2.59
CA SER A 85 -2.98 9.42 3.48
C SER A 85 -3.36 10.82 2.99
N TYR A 86 -4.60 11.01 2.57
CA TYR A 86 -5.14 12.33 2.22
C TYR A 86 -5.93 12.98 3.37
N TYR A 87 -6.20 12.25 4.44
CA TYR A 87 -6.84 12.77 5.65
C TYR A 87 -6.37 12.01 6.89
N ARG A 88 -5.98 12.74 7.93
CA ARG A 88 -5.57 12.20 9.23
C ARG A 88 -5.98 13.15 10.35
N GLN A 89 -6.91 12.74 11.20
CA GLN A 89 -7.41 13.57 12.31
C GLN A 89 -8.18 12.74 13.34
N ASP A 90 -8.00 13.00 14.64
CA ASP A 90 -8.81 12.43 15.73
C ASP A 90 -8.96 10.89 15.68
N GLY A 91 -7.83 10.20 15.42
CA GLY A 91 -7.77 8.74 15.28
C GLY A 91 -8.15 8.21 13.90
N TRP A 92 -8.72 9.03 13.02
CA TRP A 92 -9.03 8.66 11.64
C TRP A 92 -7.81 8.80 10.74
N ASP A 93 -7.63 7.83 9.84
CA ASP A 93 -6.64 7.87 8.75
C ASP A 93 -7.27 7.28 7.46
N LEU A 94 -7.45 8.13 6.45
CA LEU A 94 -8.03 7.77 5.16
C LEU A 94 -6.98 7.88 4.07
N GLY A 95 -6.85 6.83 3.26
CA GLY A 95 -5.83 6.79 2.23
C GLY A 95 -6.19 5.92 1.04
N ILE A 96 -5.32 5.96 0.03
CA ILE A 96 -5.35 5.08 -1.13
C ILE A 96 -4.02 4.36 -1.20
N ALA A 97 -4.07 3.04 -1.34
CA ALA A 97 -2.91 2.19 -1.53
C ALA A 97 -2.84 1.65 -2.95
N ILE A 98 -1.61 1.47 -3.44
CA ILE A 98 -1.30 0.84 -4.72
C ILE A 98 -0.11 -0.10 -4.52
N GLY A 99 -0.20 -1.31 -5.05
CA GLY A 99 0.84 -2.31 -4.90
C GLY A 99 0.59 -3.58 -5.69
N GLY A 100 1.06 -4.70 -5.16
CA GLY A 100 0.80 -6.01 -5.73
C GLY A 100 0.82 -7.15 -4.71
N ALA A 101 0.18 -8.26 -5.09
CA ALA A 101 0.11 -9.49 -4.31
C ALA A 101 0.36 -10.73 -5.17
N THR A 102 1.04 -11.73 -4.64
CA THR A 102 1.26 -13.03 -5.31
C THR A 102 0.10 -14.00 -5.05
N GLY A 103 0.18 -15.22 -5.60
CA GLY A 103 -0.71 -16.33 -5.21
C GLY A 103 -2.03 -16.43 -5.98
N TYR A 104 -2.25 -15.55 -6.96
CA TYR A 104 -3.41 -15.56 -7.86
C TYR A 104 -3.08 -16.25 -9.19
N ASN A 105 -4.05 -16.91 -9.82
CA ASN A 105 -3.79 -17.80 -10.98
C ASN A 105 -3.31 -17.07 -12.25
N LYS A 106 -3.82 -15.87 -12.53
CA LYS A 106 -3.55 -15.20 -13.81
C LYS A 106 -2.25 -14.41 -13.84
N TRP A 107 -1.75 -13.97 -12.68
CA TRP A 107 -0.63 -13.05 -12.58
C TRP A 107 0.38 -13.59 -11.57
N ALA A 108 1.67 -13.55 -11.93
CA ALA A 108 2.74 -13.80 -10.96
C ALA A 108 2.67 -12.81 -9.79
N VAL A 109 2.35 -11.55 -10.11
CA VAL A 109 2.02 -10.48 -9.16
C VAL A 109 0.75 -9.78 -9.66
N MET A 110 -0.34 -9.94 -8.94
CA MET A 110 -1.60 -9.26 -9.22
C MET A 110 -1.49 -7.80 -8.76
N PRO A 111 -1.68 -6.81 -9.63
CA PRO A 111 -1.73 -5.41 -9.21
C PRO A 111 -2.96 -5.18 -8.33
N ILE A 112 -2.78 -4.42 -7.26
CA ILE A 112 -3.86 -4.03 -6.34
C ILE A 112 -3.88 -2.52 -6.17
N ALA A 113 -5.08 -1.97 -6.10
CA ALA A 113 -5.33 -0.60 -5.70
C ALA A 113 -6.60 -0.56 -4.88
N PHE A 114 -6.57 0.11 -3.73
CA PHE A 114 -7.71 0.14 -2.82
C PHE A 114 -7.72 1.43 -1.98
N PRO A 115 -8.91 2.00 -1.71
CA PRO A 115 -9.07 2.90 -0.59
C PRO A 115 -8.97 2.10 0.72
N GLU A 116 -8.42 2.74 1.73
CA GLU A 116 -8.30 2.21 3.08
C GLU A 116 -8.71 3.25 4.12
N PHE A 117 -9.46 2.78 5.10
CA PHE A 117 -10.06 3.56 6.16
C PHE A 117 -9.61 2.96 7.49
N CYS A 118 -8.87 3.72 8.29
CA CYS A 118 -8.45 3.31 9.62
C CYS A 118 -9.08 4.21 10.68
N TYR A 119 -9.44 3.59 11.80
CA TYR A 119 -9.77 4.27 13.05
C TYR A 119 -8.92 3.65 14.15
N GLU A 120 -8.02 4.46 14.72
CA GLU A 120 -6.97 4.00 15.63
C GLU A 120 -6.14 2.88 14.98
N TRP A 121 -6.14 1.69 15.59
CA TRP A 121 -5.40 0.52 15.13
C TRP A 121 -6.20 -0.37 14.18
N LEU A 122 -7.49 -0.12 13.94
CA LEU A 122 -8.33 -1.00 13.10
C LEU A 122 -8.55 -0.38 11.72
N CYS A 123 -8.30 -1.15 10.68
CA CYS A 123 -8.38 -0.71 9.30
C CYS A 123 -9.31 -1.58 8.46
N ALA A 124 -10.01 -0.96 7.51
CA ALA A 124 -10.81 -1.62 6.50
C ALA A 124 -10.39 -1.13 5.11
N MET A 125 -10.26 -2.05 4.16
CA MET A 125 -9.94 -1.77 2.76
C MET A 125 -10.98 -2.38 1.84
N ALA A 126 -11.26 -1.70 0.73
CA ALA A 126 -12.17 -2.19 -0.30
C ALA A 126 -11.41 -2.44 -1.59
N LEU A 127 -11.38 -3.69 -2.06
CA LEU A 127 -10.79 -4.02 -3.36
C LEU A 127 -11.91 -4.35 -4.35
N PRO A 128 -11.95 -3.69 -5.53
CA PRO A 128 -12.91 -4.05 -6.56
C PRO A 128 -12.57 -5.41 -7.16
N GLN A 129 -13.56 -6.05 -7.78
CA GLN A 129 -13.36 -7.23 -8.59
C GLN A 129 -12.39 -6.91 -9.75
N VAL A 130 -11.18 -7.46 -9.70
CA VAL A 130 -10.16 -7.28 -10.75
C VAL A 130 -10.32 -8.31 -11.88
N GLU A 131 -10.79 -9.52 -11.56
CA GLU A 131 -10.95 -10.60 -12.52
C GLU A 131 -12.43 -10.90 -12.79
N SER A 132 -12.81 -11.26 -14.02
CA SER A 132 -14.20 -11.62 -14.40
C SER A 132 -14.83 -12.71 -13.53
N THR A 133 -14.03 -13.65 -13.04
CA THR A 133 -14.43 -14.73 -12.12
C THR A 133 -14.24 -14.39 -10.65
N GLY A 134 -13.50 -13.32 -10.34
CA GLY A 134 -13.19 -12.86 -8.98
C GLY A 134 -14.38 -12.27 -8.22
N ALA A 135 -14.15 -11.80 -6.99
CA ALA A 135 -15.11 -11.06 -6.18
C ALA A 135 -14.55 -9.69 -5.77
N SER A 136 -15.43 -8.74 -5.52
CA SER A 136 -15.06 -7.54 -4.76
C SER A 136 -14.98 -7.92 -3.28
N ILE A 137 -14.07 -7.30 -2.54
CA ILE A 137 -13.85 -7.62 -1.13
C ILE A 137 -13.83 -6.37 -0.26
N ILE A 138 -14.32 -6.52 0.96
CA ILE A 138 -13.95 -5.66 2.09
C ILE A 138 -13.08 -6.53 3.00
N ALA A 139 -11.87 -6.08 3.28
CA ALA A 139 -10.95 -6.77 4.17
C ALA A 139 -10.63 -5.89 5.38
N ILE A 140 -10.43 -6.53 6.53
CA ILE A 140 -10.15 -5.90 7.82
C ILE A 140 -8.79 -6.38 8.30
N HIS A 141 -7.96 -5.44 8.75
CA HIS A 141 -6.67 -5.70 9.38
C HIS A 141 -6.43 -4.75 10.54
N ALA A 142 -5.47 -5.10 11.39
CA ALA A 142 -5.02 -4.26 12.49
C ALA A 142 -3.63 -3.69 12.19
N ARG A 143 -3.43 -2.40 12.45
CA ARG A 143 -2.15 -1.69 12.39
C ARG A 143 -1.72 -1.33 13.82
N ILE A 144 -0.77 -2.09 14.37
CA ILE A 144 -0.34 -1.98 15.77
C ILE A 144 1.03 -1.27 15.82
N PRO A 145 1.17 -0.13 16.52
CA PRO A 145 2.47 0.53 16.67
C PRO A 145 3.51 -0.38 17.33
N LEU A 146 4.76 -0.36 16.85
CA LEU A 146 5.90 -1.11 17.39
C LEU A 146 6.82 -0.24 18.25
#